data_AF-A0A822APG0-F1
#
_entry.id   AF-A0A822APG0-F1
#
_cell.length_a   1.000
_cell.length_b   1.000
_cell.length_c   1.000
_cell.angle_alpha   90.00
_cell.angle_beta   90.00
_cell.angle_gamma   90.00
#
_symmetry.space_group_name_H-M   'P 1'
#
loop_
_entity.id
_entity.type
_entity.pdbx_description
1 polymer ?
#
loop_
_entity_poly.entity_id
_entity_poly.type
_entity_poly.pdbx_seq_one_letter_code
_entity_poly.pdbx_strand_id
1 'polypeptide(L)'
;ERLASAYKERIATLARDRIQSEPEYDAMREMICRRGNLTGELRQPLQRIGECKETIPSFEQFIRYILINTRTPAGIARMNYHWQPYSVLCQVCKFKYNFIGKYETLNDHFIYFLKRFNLSDWNIQKPIGPSGLTKWDYQKFYLALPDELICQIIRLYGEDFHLFNYRVDDYINRPTFSIQNCR
;
A
#
# COMPACT_ATOMS: atom_id res chain seq x y z
N GLU A 1 -4.93 2.72 3.41
CA GLU A 1 -5.21 3.11 2.00
C GLU A 1 -4.06 2.77 1.05
N ARG A 2 -2.84 3.29 1.28
CA ARG A 2 -1.69 3.16 0.37
C ARG A 2 -1.44 1.77 -0.23
N LEU A 3 -1.43 0.69 0.56
CA LEU A 3 -1.20 -0.66 0.01
C LEU A 3 -2.30 -1.10 -0.96
N ALA A 4 -3.54 -0.70 -0.70
CA ALA A 4 -4.68 -1.04 -1.55
C ALA A 4 -4.66 -0.22 -2.85
N SER A 5 -4.27 1.05 -2.79
CA SER A 5 -4.01 1.86 -4.00
C SER A 5 -2.85 1.28 -4.81
N ALA A 6 -1.71 0.98 -4.19
CA ALA A 6 -0.57 0.37 -4.88
C ALA A 6 -0.93 -0.97 -5.53
N TYR A 7 -1.67 -1.82 -4.81
CA TYR A 7 -2.22 -3.04 -5.37
C TYR A 7 -3.10 -2.76 -6.57
N LYS A 8 -4.09 -1.85 -6.44
CA LYS A 8 -5.05 -1.59 -7.51
C LYS A 8 -4.38 -1.08 -8.78
N GLU A 9 -3.51 -0.08 -8.63
CA GLU A 9 -2.88 0.62 -9.74
C GLU A 9 -1.73 -0.16 -10.38
N ARG A 10 -0.92 -0.86 -9.57
CA ARG A 10 0.29 -1.55 -10.07
C ARG A 10 0.12 -3.05 -10.25
N ILE A 11 -0.67 -3.73 -9.42
CA ILE A 11 -0.75 -5.20 -9.42
C ILE A 11 -2.07 -5.70 -10.02
N ALA A 12 -3.17 -5.00 -9.79
CA ALA A 12 -4.51 -5.38 -10.25
C ALA A 12 -5.00 -4.56 -11.45
N THR A 13 -4.04 -4.02 -12.21
CA THR A 13 -4.28 -3.40 -13.52
C THR A 13 -3.37 -4.11 -14.52
N LEU A 14 -3.94 -4.60 -15.62
CA LEU A 14 -3.20 -5.33 -16.65
C LEU A 14 -2.51 -4.35 -17.60
N ALA A 15 -1.45 -4.81 -18.26
CA ALA A 15 -0.67 -3.98 -19.19
C ALA A 15 -1.52 -3.28 -20.25
N ARG A 16 -2.54 -3.97 -20.78
CA ARG A 16 -3.48 -3.41 -21.77
C ARG A 16 -4.38 -2.28 -21.24
N ASP A 17 -4.56 -2.20 -19.93
CA ASP A 17 -5.45 -1.24 -19.27
C ASP A 17 -4.66 -0.04 -18.70
N ARG A 18 -3.32 -0.05 -18.79
CA ARG A 18 -2.47 1.07 -18.32
C ARG A 18 -2.22 2.09 -19.43
N ILE A 19 -2.19 3.36 -19.03
CA ILE A 19 -1.77 4.47 -19.89
C ILE A 19 -0.27 4.39 -20.19
N GLN A 20 0.53 3.99 -19.19
CA GLN A 20 1.98 3.87 -19.29
C GLN A 20 2.41 2.42 -19.05
N SER A 21 3.34 1.94 -19.89
CA SER A 21 3.97 0.64 -19.73
C SER A 21 4.85 0.62 -18.48
N GLU A 22 4.62 -0.37 -17.61
CA GLU A 22 5.42 -0.60 -16.39
C GLU A 22 5.70 -2.12 -16.26
N PRO A 23 6.61 -2.67 -17.09
CA PRO A 23 6.82 -4.11 -17.23
C PRO A 23 7.31 -4.78 -15.93
N GLU A 24 7.95 -4.03 -15.03
CA GLU A 24 8.38 -4.50 -13.72
C GLU A 24 7.19 -4.93 -12.85
N TYR A 25 6.07 -4.22 -12.91
CA TYR A 25 4.88 -4.57 -12.16
C TYR A 25 4.11 -5.73 -12.80
N ASP A 26 4.20 -5.88 -14.11
CA ASP A 26 3.65 -7.04 -14.81
C ASP A 26 4.41 -8.32 -14.43
N ALA A 27 5.74 -8.27 -14.44
CA ALA A 27 6.58 -9.37 -13.99
C ALA A 27 6.32 -9.70 -12.50
N MET A 28 6.11 -8.67 -11.66
CA MET A 28 5.78 -8.87 -10.26
C MET A 28 4.41 -9.51 -10.06
N ARG A 29 3.39 -9.05 -10.79
CA ARG A 29 2.04 -9.63 -10.76
C ARG A 29 2.07 -11.11 -11.14
N GLU A 30 2.76 -11.45 -12.23
CA GLU A 30 2.94 -12.84 -12.66
C GLU A 30 3.66 -13.68 -11.60
N MET A 31 4.71 -13.13 -10.98
CA MET A 31 5.42 -13.81 -9.88
C MET A 31 4.51 -14.06 -8.68
N ILE A 32 3.69 -13.08 -8.27
CA ILE A 32 2.74 -13.22 -7.15
C ILE A 32 1.72 -14.31 -7.48
N CYS A 33 1.18 -14.31 -8.70
CA CYS A 33 0.27 -15.35 -9.21
C CYS A 33 0.90 -16.75 -9.14
N ARG A 34 2.11 -16.93 -9.69
CA ARG A 34 2.81 -18.23 -9.71
C ARG A 34 3.10 -18.78 -8.31
N ARG A 35 3.30 -17.91 -7.33
CA ARG A 35 3.51 -18.28 -5.92
C ARG A 35 2.20 -18.54 -5.19
N GLY A 36 1.17 -19.03 -5.89
CA GLY A 36 -0.24 -19.10 -5.51
C GLY A 36 -0.62 -19.71 -4.16
N ASN A 37 0.34 -20.18 -3.34
CA ASN A 37 0.18 -20.59 -1.95
C ASN A 37 1.35 -20.09 -1.10
N LEU A 38 1.35 -18.80 -0.73
CA LEU A 38 2.20 -18.27 0.36
C LEU A 38 1.62 -18.60 1.75
N THR A 39 0.42 -19.18 1.81
CA THR A 39 -0.08 -20.02 2.90
C THR A 39 0.42 -21.43 2.68
N GLY A 40 0.91 -22.11 3.71
CA GLY A 40 1.36 -23.51 3.62
C GLY A 40 0.29 -24.55 3.29
N GLU A 41 -0.81 -24.19 2.62
CA GLU A 41 -1.84 -25.13 2.16
C GLU A 41 -1.58 -25.53 0.70
N LEU A 42 -0.94 -26.68 0.55
CA LEU A 42 -0.72 -27.42 -0.70
C LEU A 42 -2.05 -27.82 -1.38
N ARG A 43 -2.77 -26.92 -2.05
CA ARG A 43 -3.95 -27.32 -2.87
C ARG A 43 -4.22 -26.49 -4.13
N GLN A 44 -3.21 -25.91 -4.77
CA GLN A 44 -3.36 -25.52 -6.18
C GLN A 44 -2.15 -26.01 -6.99
N PRO A 45 -2.38 -26.64 -8.17
CA PRO A 45 -1.28 -27.00 -9.06
C PRO A 45 -0.49 -25.73 -9.40
N LEU A 46 0.85 -25.83 -9.44
CA LEU A 46 1.73 -24.74 -9.88
C LEU A 46 1.19 -24.19 -11.21
N GLN A 47 0.65 -22.97 -11.18
CA GLN A 47 0.06 -22.34 -12.37
C GLN A 47 1.15 -22.18 -13.43
N ARG A 48 0.84 -22.56 -14.68
CA ARG A 48 1.81 -22.51 -15.77
C ARG A 48 2.15 -21.05 -16.10
N ILE A 49 3.35 -20.82 -16.66
CA ILE A 49 3.84 -19.48 -17.03
C ILE A 49 2.81 -18.68 -17.85
N GLY A 50 2.09 -19.32 -18.78
CA GLY A 50 1.06 -18.68 -19.60
C GLY A 50 -0.25 -18.36 -18.87
N GLU A 51 -0.58 -19.06 -17.78
CA GLU A 51 -1.84 -18.86 -17.04
C GLU A 51 -1.79 -17.57 -16.21
N CYS A 52 -0.61 -17.16 -15.74
CA CYS A 52 -0.47 -15.96 -14.93
C CYS A 52 -0.37 -14.65 -15.71
N LYS A 53 -0.19 -14.70 -17.04
CA LYS A 53 0.01 -13.49 -17.86
C LYS A 53 -1.19 -12.54 -17.81
N GLU A 54 -2.41 -13.07 -17.73
CA GLU A 54 -3.63 -12.26 -17.67
C GLU A 54 -4.38 -12.39 -16.34
N THR A 55 -3.79 -13.11 -15.38
CA THR A 55 -4.40 -13.37 -14.08
C THR A 55 -4.03 -12.28 -13.09
N ILE A 56 -5.04 -11.73 -12.41
CA ILE A 56 -4.87 -10.77 -11.33
C ILE A 56 -4.84 -11.54 -10.00
N PRO A 57 -3.70 -11.54 -9.27
CA PRO A 57 -3.65 -12.13 -7.94
C PRO A 57 -4.54 -11.34 -6.98
N SER A 58 -5.06 -11.99 -5.94
CA SER A 58 -5.89 -11.32 -4.94
C SER A 58 -5.08 -10.32 -4.10
N PHE A 59 -5.78 -9.41 -3.43
CA PHE A 59 -5.14 -8.49 -2.47
C PHE A 59 -4.44 -9.26 -1.35
N GLU A 60 -5.02 -10.38 -0.89
CA GLU A 60 -4.38 -11.24 0.10
C GLU A 60 -3.05 -11.82 -0.40
N GLN A 61 -3.01 -12.32 -1.64
CA GLN A 61 -1.77 -12.84 -2.23
C GLN A 61 -0.70 -11.74 -2.33
N PHE A 62 -1.10 -10.52 -2.70
CA PHE A 62 -0.21 -9.36 -2.69
C PHE A 62 0.32 -9.02 -1.28
N ILE A 63 -0.53 -9.02 -0.25
CA ILE A 63 -0.11 -8.79 1.13
C ILE A 63 0.85 -9.88 1.61
N ARG A 64 0.56 -11.15 1.34
CA ARG A 64 1.47 -12.26 1.68
C ARG A 64 2.82 -12.13 0.98
N TYR A 65 2.81 -11.69 -0.28
CA TYR A 65 4.04 -11.37 -1.01
C TYR A 65 4.84 -10.26 -0.30
N ILE A 66 4.21 -9.18 0.16
CA ILE A 66 4.91 -8.16 0.93
C ILE A 66 5.51 -8.76 2.21
N LEU A 67 4.72 -9.47 2.99
CA LEU A 67 5.12 -9.98 4.31
C LEU A 67 6.25 -11.02 4.23
N ILE A 68 6.25 -11.90 3.23
CA ILE A 68 7.33 -12.89 3.09
C ILE A 68 8.67 -12.25 2.71
N ASN A 69 8.65 -11.16 1.95
CA ASN A 69 9.86 -10.46 1.51
C ASN A 69 10.37 -9.41 2.52
N THR A 70 9.68 -9.23 3.66
CA THR A 70 9.97 -8.19 4.65
C THR A 70 10.33 -8.74 6.03
N ARG A 71 10.67 -10.03 6.11
CA ARG A 71 11.06 -10.70 7.36
C ARG A 71 12.40 -10.23 7.94
N THR A 72 13.18 -9.44 7.19
CA THR A 72 14.49 -8.90 7.62
C THR A 72 14.58 -7.42 7.31
N PRO A 73 15.41 -6.65 8.05
CA PRO A 73 15.65 -5.23 7.74
C PRO A 73 16.14 -5.01 6.30
N ALA A 74 17.00 -5.89 5.79
CA ALA A 74 17.46 -5.85 4.41
C ALA A 74 16.32 -6.09 3.40
N GLY A 75 15.37 -6.96 3.72
CA GLY A 75 14.16 -7.17 2.93
C GLY A 75 13.28 -5.91 2.89
N ILE A 76 13.06 -5.28 4.06
CA ILE A 76 12.30 -4.02 4.18
C ILE A 76 12.98 -2.90 3.36
N ALA A 77 14.30 -2.78 3.44
CA ALA A 77 15.06 -1.77 2.69
C ALA A 77 14.99 -1.93 1.16
N ARG A 78 14.74 -3.15 0.66
CA ARG A 78 14.61 -3.46 -0.77
C ARG A 78 13.17 -3.45 -1.28
N MET A 79 12.19 -3.13 -0.44
CA MET A 79 10.80 -3.02 -0.85
C MET A 79 10.64 -1.96 -1.94
N ASN A 80 9.72 -2.20 -2.87
CA ASN A 80 9.31 -1.16 -3.81
C ASN A 80 8.76 0.05 -3.04
N TYR A 81 9.12 1.25 -3.50
CA TYR A 81 8.77 2.51 -2.85
C TYR A 81 7.26 2.74 -2.74
N HIS A 82 6.40 2.06 -3.50
CA HIS A 82 4.94 2.20 -3.36
C HIS A 82 4.38 1.54 -2.10
N TRP A 83 5.04 0.51 -1.56
CA TRP A 83 4.60 -0.17 -0.34
C TRP A 83 5.67 -0.26 0.74
N GLN A 84 6.84 0.34 0.58
CA GLN A 84 7.84 0.47 1.66
C GLN A 84 7.32 1.40 2.77
N PRO A 85 7.46 1.05 4.07
CA PRO A 85 7.14 1.97 5.16
C PRO A 85 7.79 3.35 4.97
N TYR A 86 7.04 4.42 5.21
CA TYR A 86 7.52 5.80 5.03
C TYR A 86 8.59 6.18 6.06
N SER A 87 8.52 5.63 7.28
CA SER A 87 9.59 5.68 8.27
C SER A 87 10.95 5.30 7.68
N VAL A 88 10.97 4.29 6.81
CA VAL A 88 12.16 3.81 6.10
C VAL A 88 12.43 4.63 4.83
N LEU A 89 11.43 4.77 3.94
CA LEU A 89 11.57 5.40 2.63
C LEU A 89 11.98 6.87 2.74
N CYS A 90 11.31 7.62 3.60
CA CYS A 90 11.57 9.05 3.78
C CYS A 90 12.72 9.29 4.75
N GLN A 91 13.15 8.29 5.53
CA GLN A 91 14.16 8.43 6.58
C GLN A 91 13.82 9.55 7.55
N VAL A 92 12.56 9.59 7.99
CA VAL A 92 11.97 10.70 8.77
C VAL A 92 12.73 11.06 10.04
N CYS A 93 13.45 10.11 10.63
CA CYS A 93 14.28 10.34 11.83
C CYS A 93 15.66 10.96 11.51
N LYS A 94 16.10 10.96 10.24
CA LYS A 94 17.42 11.46 9.84
C LYS A 94 17.40 12.91 9.36
N PHE A 95 16.24 13.42 8.97
CA PHE A 95 16.09 14.77 8.45
C PHE A 95 15.21 15.62 9.37
N LYS A 96 15.54 16.91 9.48
CA LYS A 96 14.71 17.89 10.19
C LYS A 96 13.69 18.46 9.22
N TYR A 97 12.49 17.91 9.24
CA TYR A 97 11.40 18.41 8.40
C TYR A 97 10.85 19.70 8.98
N ASN A 98 10.69 20.71 8.12
CA ASN A 98 9.94 21.92 8.48
C ASN A 98 8.43 21.70 8.43
N PHE A 99 7.96 20.69 7.68
CA PHE A 99 6.56 20.37 7.52
C PHE A 99 6.33 18.91 7.12
N ILE A 100 5.22 18.32 7.60
CA ILE A 100 4.70 17.01 7.19
C ILE A 100 3.22 17.19 6.86
N GLY A 101 2.86 16.98 5.60
CA GLY A 101 1.49 17.14 5.11
C GLY A 101 0.73 15.82 5.05
N LYS A 102 -0.59 15.90 5.22
CA LYS A 102 -1.53 14.80 4.99
C LYS A 102 -2.25 14.99 3.65
N TYR A 103 -2.44 13.91 2.90
CA TYR A 103 -3.10 13.98 1.59
C TYR A 103 -4.57 14.40 1.71
N GLU A 104 -5.21 14.04 2.83
CA GLU A 104 -6.59 14.33 3.16
C GLU A 104 -6.83 15.83 3.35
N THR A 105 -5.86 16.55 3.93
CA THR A 105 -5.92 18.00 4.19
C THR A 105 -5.04 18.80 3.21
N LEU A 106 -4.67 18.17 2.09
CA LEU A 106 -3.67 18.69 1.17
C LEU A 106 -4.07 20.01 0.52
N ASN A 107 -5.36 20.24 0.25
CA ASN A 107 -5.86 21.49 -0.30
C ASN A 107 -5.60 22.67 0.65
N ASP A 108 -5.95 22.51 1.92
CA ASP A 108 -5.79 23.55 2.94
C ASP A 108 -4.31 23.87 3.16
N HIS A 109 -3.48 22.82 3.20
CA HIS A 109 -2.04 22.94 3.30
C HIS A 109 -1.42 23.62 2.08
N PHE A 110 -1.83 23.26 0.85
CA PHE A 110 -1.33 23.91 -0.37
C PHE A 110 -1.65 25.40 -0.38
N ILE A 111 -2.89 25.79 -0.05
CA ILE A 111 -3.27 27.21 0.01
C ILE A 111 -2.39 27.96 1.01
N TYR A 112 -2.13 27.37 2.18
CA TYR A 112 -1.21 27.94 3.16
C TYR A 112 0.21 28.10 2.60
N PHE A 113 0.76 27.08 1.92
CA PHE A 113 2.09 27.14 1.35
C PHE A 113 2.22 28.17 0.23
N LEU A 114 1.25 28.21 -0.68
CA LEU A 114 1.25 29.16 -1.77
C LEU A 114 1.27 30.59 -1.25
N LYS A 115 0.48 30.88 -0.21
CA LYS A 115 0.52 32.18 0.48
C LYS A 115 1.87 32.44 1.16
N ARG A 116 2.40 31.46 1.90
CA ARG A 116 3.67 31.60 2.64
C ARG A 116 4.87 31.86 1.74
N PHE A 117 4.88 31.31 0.53
CA PHE A 117 6.00 31.41 -0.41
C PHE A 117 5.77 32.43 -1.54
N ASN A 118 4.74 33.28 -1.44
CA ASN A 118 4.36 34.25 -2.49
C ASN A 118 4.12 33.59 -3.87
N LEU A 119 3.52 32.40 -3.86
CA LEU A 119 3.10 31.64 -5.04
C LEU A 119 1.57 31.61 -5.19
N SER A 120 0.85 32.56 -4.59
CA SER A 120 -0.62 32.61 -4.58
C SER A 120 -1.23 32.64 -5.99
N ASP A 121 -0.49 33.10 -6.99
CA ASP A 121 -0.93 33.16 -8.38
C ASP A 121 -0.89 31.78 -9.07
N TRP A 122 -0.30 30.77 -8.44
CA TRP A 122 -0.23 29.41 -8.99
C TRP A 122 -1.53 28.66 -8.68
N ASN A 123 -2.30 28.34 -9.73
CA ASN A 123 -3.48 27.51 -9.61
C ASN A 123 -3.11 26.02 -9.51
N ILE A 124 -2.67 25.59 -8.34
CA ILE A 124 -2.37 24.19 -8.05
C ILE A 124 -3.62 23.52 -7.49
N GLN A 125 -4.24 22.67 -8.30
CA GLN A 125 -5.29 21.77 -7.84
C GLN A 125 -4.68 20.47 -7.33
N LYS A 126 -5.29 19.86 -6.31
CA LYS A 126 -4.90 18.53 -5.86
C LYS A 126 -5.09 17.54 -7.02
N PRO A 127 -4.05 16.76 -7.38
CA PRO A 127 -4.19 15.74 -8.41
C PRO A 127 -5.24 14.73 -7.97
N ILE A 128 -6.26 14.54 -8.80
CA ILE A 128 -7.29 13.52 -8.62
C ILE A 128 -6.62 12.17 -8.95
N GLY A 129 -6.57 11.27 -7.98
CA GLY A 129 -6.04 9.93 -8.19
C GLY A 129 -6.83 9.18 -9.29
N PRO A 130 -6.18 8.37 -10.13
CA PRO A 130 -6.80 7.79 -11.32
C PRO A 130 -7.89 6.77 -11.01
N SER A 131 -7.97 6.26 -9.78
CA SER A 131 -8.85 5.15 -9.42
C SER A 131 -10.29 5.55 -9.11
N GLY A 132 -10.56 6.84 -8.81
CA GLY A 132 -11.88 7.30 -8.36
C GLY A 132 -12.39 6.65 -7.07
N LEU A 133 -11.54 5.87 -6.37
CA LEU A 133 -11.93 5.11 -5.19
C LEU A 133 -11.97 6.00 -3.95
N THR A 134 -12.98 5.78 -3.13
CA THR A 134 -13.10 6.44 -1.83
C THR A 134 -12.21 5.75 -0.79
N LYS A 135 -11.97 6.44 0.34
CA LYS A 135 -11.38 5.81 1.53
C LYS A 135 -12.09 4.51 1.91
N TRP A 136 -13.42 4.49 1.81
CA TRP A 136 -14.23 3.32 2.15
C TRP A 136 -13.99 2.13 1.22
N ASP A 137 -13.81 2.39 -0.09
CA ASP A 137 -13.47 1.33 -1.04
C ASP A 137 -12.11 0.70 -0.75
N TYR A 138 -11.13 1.50 -0.34
CA TYR A 138 -9.84 0.98 0.07
C TYR A 138 -9.90 0.18 1.37
N GLN A 139 -10.78 0.54 2.32
CA GLN A 139 -10.95 -0.21 3.58
C GLN A 139 -11.45 -1.64 3.33
N LYS A 140 -12.35 -1.85 2.36
CA LYS A 140 -12.90 -3.18 2.02
C LYS A 140 -11.82 -4.23 1.73
N PHE A 141 -10.72 -3.82 1.09
CA PHE A 141 -9.59 -4.71 0.82
C PHE A 141 -9.04 -5.32 2.10
N TYR A 142 -8.91 -4.51 3.16
CA TYR A 142 -8.42 -5.00 4.43
C TYR A 142 -9.48 -5.77 5.20
N LEU A 143 -10.77 -5.42 5.07
CA LEU A 143 -11.88 -6.15 5.72
C LEU A 143 -12.02 -7.62 5.25
N ALA A 144 -11.48 -7.97 4.09
CA ALA A 144 -11.45 -9.34 3.58
C ALA A 144 -10.26 -10.18 4.07
N LEU A 145 -9.25 -9.57 4.72
CA LEU A 145 -8.04 -10.29 5.13
C LEU A 145 -8.24 -11.07 6.45
N PRO A 146 -7.58 -12.22 6.63
CA PRO A 146 -7.46 -12.86 7.94
C PRO A 146 -6.83 -11.93 8.98
N ASP A 147 -7.29 -12.00 10.24
CA ASP A 147 -6.79 -11.17 11.33
C ASP A 147 -5.27 -11.32 11.53
N GLU A 148 -4.73 -12.52 11.30
CA GLU A 148 -3.29 -12.78 11.37
C GLU A 148 -2.49 -11.90 10.39
N LEU A 149 -2.99 -11.74 9.15
CA LEU A 149 -2.34 -10.87 8.17
C LEU A 149 -2.46 -9.40 8.54
N ILE A 150 -3.60 -8.99 9.10
CA ILE A 150 -3.78 -7.64 9.62
C ILE A 150 -2.76 -7.35 10.72
N CYS A 151 -2.58 -8.26 11.68
CA CYS A 151 -1.58 -8.11 12.73
C CYS A 151 -0.15 -8.01 12.18
N GLN A 152 0.19 -8.81 11.16
CA GLN A 152 1.50 -8.74 10.50
C GLN A 152 1.69 -7.41 9.74
N ILE A 153 0.66 -6.90 9.06
CA ILE A 153 0.69 -5.57 8.43
C ILE A 153 0.91 -4.49 9.50
N ILE A 154 0.16 -4.53 10.60
CA ILE A 154 0.29 -3.56 11.70
C ILE A 154 1.70 -3.58 12.28
N ARG A 155 2.32 -4.76 12.44
CA ARG A 155 3.73 -4.83 12.87
C ARG A 155 4.70 -4.20 11.88
N LEU A 156 4.46 -4.39 10.57
CA LEU A 156 5.33 -3.84 9.53
C LEU A 156 5.21 -2.31 9.38
N TYR A 157 4.01 -1.76 9.55
CA TYR A 157 3.73 -0.32 9.32
C TYR A 157 3.42 0.46 10.61
N GLY A 158 3.50 -0.16 11.79
CA GLY A 158 3.05 0.43 13.06
C GLY A 158 3.76 1.74 13.41
N GLU A 159 5.06 1.83 13.09
CA GLU A 159 5.81 3.08 13.24
C GLU A 159 5.23 4.20 12.38
N ASP A 160 4.82 3.93 11.13
CA ASP A 160 4.19 4.94 10.27
C ASP A 160 2.85 5.41 10.86
N PHE A 161 2.03 4.49 11.38
CA PHE A 161 0.78 4.85 12.05
C PHE A 161 1.03 5.79 13.22
N HIS A 162 2.03 5.48 14.04
CA HIS A 162 2.41 6.30 15.19
C HIS A 162 2.95 7.67 14.75
N LEU A 163 3.96 7.70 13.87
CA LEU A 163 4.63 8.93 13.45
C LEU A 163 3.69 9.92 12.76
N PHE A 164 2.76 9.43 11.95
CA PHE A 164 1.84 10.27 11.18
C PHE A 164 0.46 10.41 11.84
N ASN A 165 0.31 9.93 13.09
CA ASN A 165 -0.92 10.02 13.87
C ASN A 165 -2.15 9.50 13.09
N TYR A 166 -2.03 8.27 12.59
CA TYR A 166 -3.14 7.50 12.03
C TYR A 166 -3.55 6.42 13.03
N ARG A 167 -4.85 6.12 13.12
CA ARG A 167 -5.35 5.04 13.98
C ARG A 167 -5.71 3.82 13.13
N VAL A 168 -5.39 2.63 13.62
CA VAL A 168 -5.77 1.38 12.94
C VAL A 168 -7.30 1.23 12.87
N ASP A 169 -8.01 1.63 13.92
CA ASP A 169 -9.48 1.57 14.00
C ASP A 169 -10.18 2.39 12.89
N ASP A 170 -9.51 3.43 12.38
CA ASP A 170 -10.03 4.24 11.26
C ASP A 170 -10.06 3.44 9.94
N TYR A 171 -9.46 2.25 9.91
CA TYR A 171 -9.35 1.39 8.72
C TYR A 171 -9.86 -0.03 8.95
N ILE A 172 -9.67 -0.58 10.15
CA ILE A 172 -10.08 -1.94 10.53
C ILE A 172 -11.10 -1.85 11.67
N ASN A 173 -12.37 -1.69 11.33
CA ASN A 173 -13.46 -1.73 12.29
C ASN A 173 -14.24 -3.04 12.14
N ARG A 174 -13.79 -4.08 12.85
CA ARG A 174 -14.48 -5.38 12.94
C ARG A 174 -14.81 -5.67 14.41
N PRO A 175 -16.03 -6.12 14.74
CA PRO A 175 -16.39 -6.43 16.13
C PRO A 175 -15.47 -7.45 16.80
N THR A 176 -14.90 -8.37 16.03
CA THR A 176 -14.06 -9.47 16.53
C THR A 176 -12.57 -9.15 16.54
N PHE A 177 -12.15 -8.04 15.94
CA PHE A 177 -10.75 -7.66 15.83
C PHE A 177 -10.39 -6.64 16.91
N SER A 178 -9.28 -6.89 17.61
CA SER A 178 -8.64 -5.90 18.48
C SER A 178 -7.15 -5.91 18.22
N ILE A 179 -6.57 -4.72 18.08
CA ILE A 179 -5.12 -4.56 17.92
C ILE A 179 -4.34 -5.13 19.12
N GLN A 180 -4.95 -5.17 20.31
CA GLN A 180 -4.36 -5.76 21.51
C GLN A 180 -4.17 -7.28 21.38
N ASN A 181 -4.92 -7.93 20.48
CA ASN A 181 -4.79 -9.37 20.21
C ASN A 181 -3.65 -9.69 19.24
N CYS A 182 -3.06 -8.67 18.60
CA CYS A 182 -1.88 -8.81 17.75
C CYS A 182 -0.62 -8.99 18.61
N ARG A 183 -0.45 -10.18 19.17
CA ARG A 183 0.78 -10.60 19.85
C ARG A 183 1.98 -10.62 18.91
#